data_AF-A0A2E7E8Z5-F1
#
_entry.id   AF-A0A2E7E8Z5-F1
#
_cell.length_a   1.000
_cell.length_b   1.000
_cell.length_c   1.000
_cell.angle_alpha   90.00
_cell.angle_beta   90.00
_cell.angle_gamma   90.00
#
_symmetry.space_group_name_H-M   'P 1'
#
loop_
_entity.id
_entity.type
_entity.pdbx_description
1 polymer ?
#
loop_
_entity_poly.entity_id
_entity_poly.type
_entity_poly.pdbx_seq_one_letter_code
_entity_poly.pdbx_strand_id
1 'polypeptide(L)'
;MWVLKEVGSLVGFYLNVIRSFWLGGLWGVAYVARPVLEKAGFFPVHGMEVVHWMIGLGIVAALLSLSLMWVAGTWSLTNRSFQLIVSMAFLSLIYFALHPWWKLQMMVVHAVCALGVLWLLNDSRRATTASVR
;
A
#
# COMPACT_ATOMS: atom_id res chain seq x y z
N MET A 1 -29.94 10.00 -5.80
CA MET A 1 -28.76 10.85 -5.49
C MET A 1 -28.15 10.54 -4.12
N TRP A 2 -28.96 10.18 -3.10
CA TRP A 2 -28.46 9.78 -1.76
C TRP A 2 -27.70 8.45 -1.77
N VAL A 3 -28.25 7.42 -2.43
CA VAL A 3 -27.63 6.08 -2.55
C VAL A 3 -26.23 6.12 -3.18
N LEU A 4 -26.02 6.95 -4.21
CA LEU A 4 -24.70 7.10 -4.85
C LEU A 4 -23.66 7.75 -3.93
N LYS A 5 -24.10 8.63 -3.02
CA LYS A 5 -23.23 9.25 -2.01
C LYS A 5 -22.81 8.25 -0.94
N GLU A 6 -23.73 7.40 -0.48
CA GLU A 6 -23.44 6.34 0.49
C GLU A 6 -22.50 5.28 -0.08
N VAL A 7 -22.74 4.83 -1.31
CA VAL A 7 -21.88 3.87 -2.01
C VAL A 7 -20.47 4.46 -2.18
N GLY A 8 -20.35 5.72 -2.60
CA GLY A 8 -19.06 6.40 -2.71
C GLY A 8 -18.30 6.52 -1.39
N SER A 9 -19.01 6.83 -0.30
CA SER A 9 -18.44 6.91 1.06
C SER A 9 -17.95 5.55 1.55
N LEU A 10 -18.74 4.50 1.34
CA LEU A 10 -18.41 3.13 1.75
C LEU A 10 -17.19 2.60 0.99
N VAL A 11 -17.14 2.83 -0.33
CA VAL A 11 -15.97 2.49 -1.15
C VAL A 11 -14.74 3.23 -0.63
N GLY A 12 -14.84 4.54 -0.38
CA GLY A 12 -13.74 5.32 0.19
C GLY A 12 -13.19 4.76 1.51
N PHE A 13 -14.09 4.29 2.40
CA PHE A 13 -13.70 3.61 3.64
C PHE A 13 -12.91 2.32 3.38
N TYR A 14 -13.43 1.42 2.53
CA TYR A 14 -12.74 0.16 2.22
C TYR A 14 -11.38 0.38 1.57
N LEU A 15 -11.27 1.34 0.66
CA LEU A 15 -9.99 1.71 0.04
C LEU A 15 -8.95 2.15 1.09
N ASN A 16 -9.38 2.92 2.10
CA ASN A 16 -8.51 3.34 3.19
C ASN A 16 -8.09 2.18 4.10
N VAL A 17 -8.98 1.22 4.38
CA VAL A 17 -8.67 0.02 5.17
C VAL A 17 -7.66 -0.84 4.42
N ILE A 18 -7.91 -1.14 3.15
CA ILE A 18 -7.03 -1.96 2.30
C ILE A 18 -5.64 -1.32 2.21
N ARG A 19 -5.60 -0.01 1.97
CA ARG A 19 -4.35 0.77 1.97
C ARG A 19 -3.58 0.60 3.27
N SER A 20 -4.25 0.80 4.41
CA SER A 20 -3.59 0.81 5.72
C SER A 20 -3.09 -0.57 6.11
N PHE A 21 -3.86 -1.62 5.79
CA PHE A 21 -3.45 -3.01 5.93
C PHE A 21 -2.16 -3.29 5.16
N TRP A 22 -2.08 -2.88 3.89
CA TRP A 22 -0.91 -3.19 3.07
C TRP A 22 0.35 -2.41 3.50
N LEU A 23 0.23 -1.10 3.75
CA LEU A 23 1.34 -0.29 4.27
C LEU A 23 1.82 -0.80 5.62
N GLY A 24 0.89 -1.13 6.52
CA GLY A 24 1.20 -1.68 7.84
C GLY A 24 1.87 -3.05 7.74
N GLY A 25 1.40 -3.91 6.84
CA GLY A 25 2.02 -5.22 6.58
C GLY A 25 3.42 -5.10 5.97
N LEU A 26 3.62 -4.20 5.00
CA LEU A 26 4.95 -3.89 4.45
C LEU A 26 5.91 -3.39 5.52
N TRP A 27 5.44 -2.50 6.39
CA TRP A 27 6.20 -2.02 7.54
C TRP A 27 6.56 -3.16 8.49
N GLY A 28 5.58 -3.98 8.87
CA GLY A 28 5.79 -5.15 9.73
C GLY A 28 6.81 -6.11 9.13
N VAL A 29 6.74 -6.37 7.84
CA VAL A 29 7.72 -7.25 7.17
C VAL A 29 9.11 -6.61 7.11
N ALA A 30 9.21 -5.34 6.72
CA ALA A 30 10.50 -4.65 6.54
C ALA A 30 11.25 -4.40 7.85
N TYR A 31 10.53 -4.08 8.93
CA TYR A 31 11.12 -3.60 10.19
C TYR A 31 10.92 -4.55 11.38
N VAL A 32 10.05 -5.55 11.29
CA VAL A 32 9.85 -6.55 12.35
C VAL A 32 10.25 -7.94 11.88
N ALA A 33 9.60 -8.46 10.84
CA ALA A 33 9.86 -9.82 10.37
C ALA A 33 11.28 -9.97 9.82
N ARG A 34 11.75 -9.03 8.99
CA ARG A 34 13.09 -9.09 8.41
C ARG A 34 14.19 -9.16 9.48
N PRO A 35 14.29 -8.24 10.46
CA PRO A 35 15.32 -8.33 11.48
C PRO A 35 15.27 -9.63 12.30
N VAL A 36 14.07 -10.16 12.55
CA VAL A 36 13.90 -11.45 13.26
C VAL A 36 14.40 -12.61 12.40
N LEU A 37 14.02 -12.65 11.13
CA LEU A 37 14.43 -13.69 10.18
C LEU A 37 15.94 -13.63 9.87
N GLU A 38 16.51 -12.43 9.84
CA GLU A 38 17.95 -12.22 9.63
C GLU A 38 18.76 -12.69 10.85
N LYS A 39 18.32 -12.37 12.08
CA LYS A 39 18.93 -12.89 13.31
C LYS A 39 18.88 -14.41 13.42
N ALA A 40 17.84 -15.02 12.87
CA ALA A 40 17.66 -16.47 12.85
C ALA A 40 18.36 -17.16 11.65
N GLY A 41 19.03 -16.41 10.77
CA GLY A 41 19.79 -16.96 9.63
C GLY A 41 18.94 -17.37 8.42
N PHE A 42 17.65 -17.00 8.38
CA PHE A 42 16.72 -17.34 7.30
C PHE A 42 16.80 -16.40 6.08
N PHE A 43 17.53 -15.29 6.17
CA PHE A 43 17.79 -14.38 5.05
C PHE A 43 19.02 -14.82 4.23
N PRO A 44 19.00 -14.75 2.89
CA PRO A 44 17.99 -14.10 2.04
C PRO A 44 16.88 -15.01 1.52
N VAL A 45 17.02 -16.33 1.52
CA VAL A 45 16.12 -17.21 0.75
C VAL A 45 14.70 -17.24 1.34
N HIS A 46 14.54 -17.72 2.58
CA HIS A 46 13.22 -17.84 3.21
C HIS A 46 12.70 -16.48 3.68
N GLY A 47 13.63 -15.59 4.07
CA GLY A 47 13.32 -14.21 4.43
C GLY A 47 12.63 -13.42 3.31
N MET A 48 13.06 -13.62 2.06
CA MET A 48 12.47 -12.94 0.92
C MET A 48 11.11 -13.52 0.54
N GLU A 49 10.82 -14.80 0.78
CA GLU A 49 9.49 -15.39 0.53
C GLU A 49 8.39 -14.63 1.27
N VAL A 50 8.63 -14.27 2.54
CA VAL A 50 7.67 -13.48 3.34
C VAL A 50 7.41 -12.11 2.71
N VAL A 51 8.45 -11.46 2.19
CA VAL A 51 8.34 -10.17 1.48
C VAL A 51 7.55 -10.35 0.17
N HIS A 52 7.84 -11.40 -0.60
CA HIS A 52 7.11 -11.72 -1.83
C HIS A 52 5.62 -11.94 -1.58
N TRP A 53 5.25 -12.70 -0.53
CA TRP A 53 3.87 -12.91 -0.15
C TRP A 53 3.17 -11.60 0.22
N MET A 54 3.81 -10.75 1.03
CA MET A 54 3.23 -9.47 1.43
C MET A 54 3.05 -8.51 0.25
N ILE A 55 4.02 -8.43 -0.66
CA ILE A 55 3.91 -7.63 -1.89
C ILE A 55 2.82 -8.22 -2.80
N GLY A 56 2.76 -9.54 -2.95
CA GLY A 56 1.76 -10.24 -3.75
C GLY A 56 0.33 -10.00 -3.26
N LEU A 57 0.11 -10.07 -1.94
CA LEU A 57 -1.16 -9.69 -1.32
C LEU A 57 -1.51 -8.22 -1.61
N GLY A 58 -0.51 -7.35 -1.70
CA GLY A 58 -0.65 -5.95 -2.13
C GLY A 58 -1.21 -5.79 -3.53
N ILE A 59 -0.71 -6.59 -4.49
CA ILE A 59 -1.23 -6.59 -5.86
C ILE A 59 -2.69 -7.04 -5.88
N VAL A 60 -3.02 -8.13 -5.18
CA VAL A 60 -4.40 -8.63 -5.09
C VAL A 60 -5.33 -7.57 -4.48
N ALA A 61 -4.89 -6.94 -3.40
CA ALA A 61 -5.59 -5.83 -2.75
C ALA A 61 -5.79 -4.62 -3.68
N ALA A 62 -4.77 -4.26 -4.47
CA ALA A 62 -4.85 -3.16 -5.44
C ALA A 62 -5.84 -3.48 -6.57
N LEU A 63 -5.83 -4.71 -7.10
CA LEU A 63 -6.77 -5.16 -8.13
C LEU A 63 -8.21 -5.16 -7.62
N LEU A 64 -8.44 -5.66 -6.39
CA LEU A 64 -9.74 -5.62 -5.73
C LEU A 64 -10.21 -4.17 -5.53
N SER A 65 -9.30 -3.28 -5.16
CA SER A 65 -9.61 -1.87 -4.98
C SER A 65 -9.99 -1.20 -6.31
N LEU A 66 -9.26 -1.48 -7.39
CA LEU A 66 -9.56 -0.97 -8.73
C LEU A 66 -10.91 -1.50 -9.24
N SER A 67 -11.23 -2.77 -9.01
CA SER A 67 -12.52 -3.34 -9.42
C SER A 67 -13.69 -2.72 -8.64
N LEU A 68 -13.54 -2.48 -7.33
CA LEU A 68 -14.52 -1.75 -6.53
C LEU A 68 -14.76 -0.34 -7.05
N MET A 69 -13.68 0.38 -7.42
CA MET A 69 -13.80 1.73 -8.01
C MET A 69 -14.47 1.72 -9.38
N TRP A 70 -14.25 0.67 -10.17
CA TRP A 70 -14.94 0.44 -11.46
C TRP A 70 -16.42 0.27 -11.28
N VAL A 71 -16.84 -0.63 -10.40
CA VAL A 71 -18.27 -0.86 -10.13
C VAL A 71 -18.94 0.40 -9.56
N ALA A 72 -18.24 1.15 -8.70
CA ALA A 72 -18.78 2.36 -8.09
C ALA A 72 -18.80 3.58 -9.02
N GLY A 73 -18.17 3.52 -10.20
CA GLY A 73 -18.06 4.66 -11.12
C GLY A 73 -17.23 5.83 -10.57
N THR A 74 -16.41 5.61 -9.55
CA THR A 74 -15.66 6.65 -8.83
C THR A 74 -14.27 6.91 -9.44
N TRP A 75 -14.12 6.71 -10.75
CA TRP A 75 -12.85 6.89 -11.45
C TRP A 75 -12.54 8.38 -11.54
N SER A 76 -11.60 8.82 -10.71
CA SER A 76 -11.08 10.16 -10.79
C SER A 76 -9.58 10.14 -10.56
N LEU A 77 -8.85 10.72 -11.52
CA LEU A 77 -7.41 10.91 -11.43
C LEU A 77 -7.03 11.90 -10.31
N THR A 78 -7.97 12.72 -9.83
CA THR A 78 -7.75 13.59 -8.66
C THR A 78 -8.05 12.88 -7.35
N ASN A 79 -8.66 11.69 -7.38
CA ASN A 79 -8.90 10.91 -6.17
C ASN A 79 -7.59 10.34 -5.64
N ARG A 80 -7.21 10.75 -4.43
CA ARG A 80 -5.99 10.30 -3.76
C ARG A 80 -5.93 8.81 -3.54
N SER A 81 -7.04 8.17 -3.16
CA SER A 81 -7.08 6.73 -2.96
C SER A 81 -6.73 6.00 -4.26
N PHE A 82 -7.27 6.48 -5.40
CA PHE A 82 -6.93 5.96 -6.73
C PHE A 82 -5.45 6.12 -7.04
N GLN A 83 -4.91 7.35 -6.92
CA GLN A 83 -3.49 7.63 -7.19
C GLN A 83 -2.57 6.72 -6.39
N LEU A 84 -2.93 6.45 -5.14
CA LEU A 84 -2.14 5.56 -4.31
C LEU A 84 -2.29 4.11 -4.75
N ILE A 85 -3.49 3.58 -4.95
CA ILE A 85 -3.69 2.18 -5.42
C ILE A 85 -2.91 1.91 -6.71
N VAL A 86 -2.88 2.88 -7.63
CA VAL A 86 -2.08 2.81 -8.86
C VAL A 86 -0.58 2.82 -8.55
N SER A 87 -0.11 3.74 -7.71
CA SER A 87 1.29 3.81 -7.29
C SER A 87 1.72 2.51 -6.58
N MET A 88 0.82 1.96 -5.79
CA MET A 88 0.95 0.72 -5.03
C MET A 88 1.11 -0.50 -5.95
N ALA A 89 0.24 -0.63 -6.96
CA ALA A 89 0.37 -1.68 -7.98
C ALA A 89 1.67 -1.53 -8.78
N PHE A 90 2.01 -0.31 -9.18
CA PHE A 90 3.21 -0.02 -9.95
C PHE A 90 4.50 -0.36 -9.19
N LEU A 91 4.59 0.05 -7.91
CA LEU A 91 5.76 -0.25 -7.07
C LEU A 91 5.91 -1.76 -6.79
N SER A 92 4.80 -2.48 -6.67
CA SER A 92 4.81 -3.95 -6.56
C SER A 92 5.35 -4.60 -7.83
N LEU A 93 4.97 -4.10 -9.00
CA LEU A 93 5.50 -4.58 -10.28
C LEU A 93 7.00 -4.30 -10.41
N ILE A 94 7.46 -3.11 -10.03
CA ILE A 94 8.90 -2.79 -9.99
C ILE A 94 9.64 -3.78 -9.07
N TYR A 95 9.10 -4.05 -7.89
CA TYR A 95 9.68 -5.00 -6.96
C TYR A 95 9.86 -6.39 -7.58
N PHE A 96 8.86 -6.91 -8.31
CA PHE A 96 8.98 -8.20 -9.01
C PHE A 96 9.91 -8.14 -10.24
N ALA A 97 9.95 -7.02 -10.96
CA ALA A 97 10.87 -6.81 -12.07
C ALA A 97 12.35 -6.79 -11.64
N LEU A 98 12.62 -6.52 -10.36
CA LEU A 98 13.95 -6.51 -9.78
C LEU A 98 14.44 -7.91 -9.32
N HIS A 99 13.67 -8.98 -9.56
CA HIS A 99 14.15 -10.34 -9.30
C HIS A 99 15.31 -10.67 -10.26
N PRO A 100 16.54 -11.05 -9.82
CA PRO A 100 16.96 -11.64 -8.53
C PRO A 100 17.71 -10.72 -7.55
N TRP A 101 17.73 -9.40 -7.77
CA TRP A 101 18.47 -8.44 -6.95
C TRP A 101 17.75 -8.09 -5.65
N TRP A 102 17.80 -9.01 -4.68
CA TRP A 102 17.12 -8.88 -3.38
C TRP A 102 17.47 -7.58 -2.63
N LYS A 103 18.70 -7.05 -2.77
CA LYS A 103 19.10 -5.78 -2.16
C LYS A 103 18.32 -4.59 -2.76
N LEU A 104 18.13 -4.57 -4.08
CA LEU A 104 17.35 -3.53 -4.77
C LEU A 104 15.87 -3.68 -4.44
N GLN A 105 15.36 -4.90 -4.37
CA GLN A 105 14.00 -5.19 -3.91
C GLN A 105 13.74 -4.60 -2.52
N MET A 106 14.66 -4.80 -1.57
CA MET A 106 14.55 -4.21 -0.23
C MET A 106 14.67 -2.68 -0.22
N MET A 107 15.50 -2.08 -1.08
CA MET A 107 15.54 -0.61 -1.24
C MET A 107 14.19 -0.06 -1.69
N VAL A 108 13.52 -0.73 -2.62
CA VAL A 108 12.16 -0.36 -3.06
C VAL A 108 11.16 -0.49 -1.91
N VAL A 109 11.21 -1.58 -1.14
CA VAL A 109 10.34 -1.76 0.04
C VAL A 109 10.51 -0.61 1.04
N HIS A 110 11.75 -0.22 1.34
CA HIS A 110 12.02 0.91 2.23
C HIS A 110 11.53 2.24 1.65
N ALA A 111 11.71 2.48 0.35
CA ALA A 111 11.19 3.67 -0.33
C ALA A 111 9.66 3.75 -0.27
N VAL A 112 8.96 2.62 -0.48
CA VAL A 112 7.50 2.51 -0.33
C VAL A 112 7.09 2.85 1.11
N CYS A 113 7.81 2.30 2.09
CA CYS A 113 7.55 2.58 3.51
C CYS A 113 7.71 4.08 3.84
N ALA A 114 8.75 4.73 3.31
CA ALA A 114 9.00 6.16 3.51
C ALA A 114 7.92 7.03 2.84
N LEU A 115 7.55 6.69 1.60
CA LEU A 115 6.45 7.35 0.89
C LEU A 115 5.13 7.22 1.65
N GLY A 116 4.84 6.04 2.20
CA GLY A 116 3.65 5.80 3.03
C GLY A 116 3.59 6.72 4.25
N VAL A 117 4.71 6.92 4.94
CA VAL A 117 4.78 7.86 6.09
C VAL A 117 4.60 9.30 5.66
N LEU A 118 5.32 9.75 4.62
CA LEU A 118 5.17 11.12 4.10
C LEU A 118 3.72 11.40 3.73
N TRP A 119 3.02 10.41 3.20
CA TRP A 119 1.62 10.55 2.85
C TRP A 119 0.70 10.65 4.06
N LEU A 120 0.89 9.79 5.07
CA LEU A 120 0.16 9.86 6.35
C LEU A 120 0.34 11.22 7.03
N LEU A 121 1.57 11.74 7.05
CA LEU A 121 1.88 13.06 7.63
C LEU A 121 1.18 14.19 6.87
N ASN A 122 1.13 14.11 5.54
CA ASN A 122 0.43 15.11 4.72
C ASN A 122 -1.09 15.07 4.92
N ASP A 123 -1.68 13.89 5.06
CA ASP A 123 -3.11 13.73 5.34
C ASP A 123 -3.47 14.28 6.72
N SER A 124 -2.67 13.96 7.75
CA SER A 124 -2.86 14.47 9.11
C SER A 124 -2.82 16.00 9.17
N ARG A 125 -1.84 16.64 8.51
CA ARG A 125 -1.74 18.10 8.45
C ARG A 125 -2.98 18.76 7.85
N ARG A 126 -3.56 18.15 6.81
CA ARG A 126 -4.76 18.70 6.15
C ARG A 126 -6.00 18.57 7.03
N ALA A 127 -6.15 17.46 7.73
CA ALA A 127 -7.25 17.27 8.69
C ALA A 127 -7.21 18.35 9.80
N THR A 128 -6.03 18.66 10.33
CA THR A 128 -5.86 19.74 11.31
C THR A 128 -6.28 21.09 10.73
N THR A 129 -5.82 21.45 9.52
CA THR A 129 -6.19 22.73 8.90
C THR A 129 -7.68 22.87 8.57
N ALA A 130 -8.39 21.76 8.33
CA ALA A 130 -9.82 21.76 8.07
C ALA A 130 -10.65 21.92 9.35
N SER A 131 -10.16 21.44 10.50
CA SER A 131 -10.83 21.61 11.80
C SER A 131 -10.72 23.03 12.40
N VAL A 132 -9.78 23.83 11.88
CA VAL A 132 -9.52 25.21 12.32
C VAL A 132 -10.32 26.24 11.50
N ARG A 133 -11.02 25.82 10.44
CA ARG A 133 -11.93 26.65 9.63
C ARG A 133 -13.38 26.34 9.97
#